data_AF-A0A662GZQ5-F1
#
_entry.id   AF-A0A662GZQ5-F1
#
_cell.length_a   1.000
_cell.length_b   1.000
_cell.length_c   1.000
_cell.angle_alpha   90.00
_cell.angle_beta   90.00
_cell.angle_gamma   90.00
#
_symmetry.space_group_name_H-M   'P 1'
#
loop_
_entity.id
_entity.type
_entity.pdbx_description
1 polymer ?
#
loop_
_entity_poly.entity_id
_entity_poly.type
_entity_poly.pdbx_seq_one_letter_code
_entity_poly.pdbx_strand_id
1 'polypeptide(L)'
;MRKILGIDILPGESPLRGGETRYACVWLINGAIKRKYNEITLRDLLNVVKKQKVDAIAIDNIFELAPSKEHIIDLLKHLEFPPKIIEVTRIGDKRYKLESIASSLNLSKGRLSPIDTAEICAKLAFMGIGSEALFFEEETRIVISRGRSPTQGGMSKERYRRNVELLILRLTKEVKKVLESKNIDYDLYVRKAVSGLESSLFIVYAPRSQLYGLIKRKRGYDVQVEIEPVSKSEIEFVPLSSVKKIKREPDRYIIVGVDPGISTGVALLSLDGHIINVFSRRWLSRRQLIKYLSSQGKVLVVATDVNPPSLYAKKLASSLNAILFVPPKSLSIDEKREVVSNYIAKTASPLKIKDAHQRDALSAAIKALCFYRPKLEDVEKELDKLELGLPSSEVKALVIKGNSISDAIQKVSEKYFIPPPNRYIELKEKRDVEGLYRALKRLEDEVVKLRIENKNLRIREKELINEIKEKEETIEKLLSFQSLE
;
A
#
# COMPACT_ATOMS: atom_id res chain seq x y z
N MET A 1 12.68 -4.91 20.62
CA MET A 1 11.79 -5.89 21.29
C MET A 1 10.44 -5.81 20.63
N ARG A 2 9.79 -6.92 20.31
CA ARG A 2 8.42 -6.92 19.77
C ARG A 2 7.42 -7.02 20.93
N LYS A 3 6.62 -5.99 21.12
CA LYS A 3 5.54 -5.88 22.11
C LYS A 3 4.21 -6.01 21.39
N ILE A 4 3.50 -7.11 21.61
CA ILE A 4 2.25 -7.43 20.92
C ILE A 4 1.16 -7.60 21.96
N LEU A 5 0.01 -6.98 21.74
CA LEU A 5 -1.22 -7.29 22.46
C LEU A 5 -2.08 -8.19 21.56
N GLY A 6 -2.43 -9.38 22.01
CA GLY A 6 -3.52 -10.13 21.40
C GLY A 6 -4.80 -9.87 22.18
N ILE A 7 -5.91 -9.70 21.48
CA ILE A 7 -7.20 -9.40 22.11
C ILE A 7 -8.32 -10.25 21.49
N ASP A 8 -9.38 -10.46 22.26
CA ASP A 8 -10.63 -11.09 21.84
C ASP A 8 -11.80 -10.42 22.57
N ILE A 9 -12.96 -10.32 21.94
CA ILE A 9 -14.16 -9.77 22.57
C ILE A 9 -14.75 -10.76 23.59
N LEU A 10 -15.23 -10.25 24.73
CA LEU A 10 -15.92 -11.10 25.70
C LEU A 10 -17.31 -11.53 25.21
N PRO A 11 -17.81 -12.72 25.60
CA PRO A 11 -19.13 -13.20 25.18
C PRO A 11 -20.25 -12.22 25.52
N GLY A 12 -21.06 -11.85 24.53
CA GLY A 12 -22.15 -10.90 24.71
C GLY A 12 -21.73 -9.43 24.62
N GLU A 13 -20.44 -9.13 24.45
CA GLU A 13 -19.96 -7.79 24.15
C GLU A 13 -19.96 -7.52 22.65
N SER A 14 -20.16 -6.26 22.26
CA SER A 14 -20.02 -5.84 20.87
C SER A 14 -19.76 -4.33 20.78
N PRO A 15 -18.90 -3.86 19.85
CA PRO A 15 -18.72 -2.44 19.59
C PRO A 15 -19.98 -1.76 19.06
N LEU A 16 -21.00 -2.52 18.64
CA LEU A 16 -22.27 -2.03 18.12
C LEU A 16 -23.32 -1.76 19.21
N ARG A 17 -23.13 -2.26 20.44
CA ARG A 17 -24.15 -2.21 21.51
C ARG A 17 -24.17 -0.89 22.31
N GLY A 18 -23.35 0.10 21.95
CA GLY A 18 -23.33 1.44 22.57
C GLY A 18 -22.75 1.52 23.99
N GLY A 19 -22.50 0.39 24.66
CA GLY A 19 -21.78 0.29 25.94
C GLY A 19 -20.26 0.17 25.78
N GLU A 20 -19.52 0.31 26.88
CA GLU A 20 -18.05 0.17 26.87
C GLU A 20 -17.66 -1.32 26.71
N THR A 21 -17.29 -1.70 25.48
CA THR A 21 -16.91 -3.07 25.11
C THR A 21 -15.72 -3.56 25.94
N ARG A 22 -15.83 -4.79 26.42
CA ARG A 22 -14.80 -5.48 27.20
C ARG A 22 -14.12 -6.58 26.40
N TYR A 23 -12.82 -6.74 26.63
CA TYR A 23 -11.95 -7.65 25.90
C TYR A 23 -11.19 -8.55 26.87
N ALA A 24 -10.86 -9.77 26.44
CA ALA A 24 -9.72 -10.50 26.96
C ALA A 24 -8.46 -9.99 26.26
N CYS A 25 -7.35 -9.87 26.99
CA CYS A 25 -6.12 -9.30 26.44
C CYS A 25 -4.88 -10.01 27.00
N VAL A 26 -3.95 -10.36 26.10
CA VAL A 26 -2.67 -10.97 26.45
C VAL A 26 -1.54 -10.11 25.91
N TRP A 27 -0.67 -9.67 26.81
CA TRP A 27 0.50 -8.87 26.47
C TRP A 27 1.75 -9.73 26.37
N LEU A 28 2.33 -9.74 25.18
CA LEU A 28 3.49 -10.55 24.82
C LEU A 28 4.69 -9.65 24.52
N ILE A 29 5.86 -10.00 25.06
CA ILE A 29 7.14 -9.32 24.81
C ILE A 29 8.15 -10.37 24.35
N ASN A 30 8.63 -10.23 23.12
CA ASN A 30 9.61 -11.15 22.52
C ASN A 30 9.21 -12.65 22.61
N GLY A 31 7.93 -12.97 22.44
CA GLY A 31 7.44 -14.35 22.50
C GLY A 31 6.94 -14.80 23.88
N ALA A 32 7.33 -14.11 24.95
CA ALA A 32 6.94 -14.46 26.32
C ALA A 32 5.74 -13.64 26.79
N ILE A 33 4.81 -14.30 27.47
CA ILE A 33 3.64 -13.64 28.08
C ILE A 33 4.12 -12.81 29.26
N LYS A 34 3.89 -11.49 29.19
CA LYS A 34 4.20 -10.57 30.28
C LYS A 34 3.02 -10.41 31.24
N ARG A 35 1.80 -10.34 30.71
CA ARG A 35 0.58 -10.16 31.50
C ARG A 35 -0.64 -10.67 30.74
N LYS A 36 -1.61 -11.19 31.49
CA LYS A 36 -2.95 -11.55 31.00
C LYS A 36 -3.98 -10.68 31.70
N TYR A 37 -5.00 -10.26 30.96
CA TYR A 37 -6.16 -9.53 31.45
C TYR A 37 -7.39 -10.30 31.00
N ASN A 38 -8.11 -10.90 31.95
CA ASN A 38 -9.35 -11.62 31.64
C ASN A 38 -10.45 -10.66 31.18
N GLU A 39 -10.38 -9.41 31.63
CA GLU A 39 -11.27 -8.33 31.25
C GLU A 39 -10.49 -7.01 31.20
N ILE A 40 -10.65 -6.26 30.10
CA ILE A 40 -10.14 -4.90 29.95
C ILE A 40 -11.08 -4.08 29.06
N THR A 41 -11.31 -2.81 29.39
CA THR A 41 -12.09 -1.89 28.54
C THR A 41 -11.25 -1.40 27.37
N LEU A 42 -11.88 -0.93 26.29
CA LEU A 42 -11.17 -0.29 25.19
C LEU A 42 -10.30 0.88 25.67
N ARG A 43 -10.82 1.70 26.60
CA ARG A 43 -10.09 2.85 27.14
C ARG A 43 -8.80 2.44 27.84
N ASP A 44 -8.87 1.41 28.69
CA ASP A 44 -7.70 0.91 29.42
C ASP A 44 -6.72 0.20 28.50
N LEU A 45 -7.22 -0.51 27.49
CA LEU A 45 -6.40 -1.09 26.45
C LEU A 45 -5.55 -0.05 25.71
N LEU A 46 -6.17 1.07 25.30
CA LEU A 46 -5.45 2.19 24.68
C LEU A 46 -4.45 2.84 25.64
N ASN A 47 -4.76 2.89 26.93
CA ASN A 47 -3.82 3.38 27.94
C ASN A 47 -2.58 2.47 28.03
N VAL A 48 -2.76 1.15 27.96
CA VAL A 48 -1.63 0.19 27.89
C VAL A 48 -0.81 0.41 26.62
N VAL A 49 -1.47 0.53 25.46
CA VAL A 49 -0.81 0.81 24.17
C VAL A 49 0.07 2.05 24.24
N LYS A 50 -0.46 3.16 24.77
CA LYS A 50 0.25 4.43 24.92
C LYS A 50 1.43 4.32 25.89
N LYS A 51 1.17 3.83 27.11
CA LYS A 51 2.18 3.76 28.19
C LYS A 51 3.34 2.83 27.83
N GLN A 52 3.03 1.69 27.21
CA GLN A 52 4.02 0.65 26.93
C GLN A 52 4.65 0.76 25.54
N LYS A 53 4.17 1.67 24.69
CA LYS A 53 4.53 1.78 23.26
C LYS A 53 4.44 0.41 22.59
N VAL A 54 3.23 -0.14 22.59
CA VAL A 54 2.93 -1.44 21.97
C VAL A 54 3.14 -1.34 20.46
N ASP A 55 3.80 -2.33 19.87
CA ASP A 55 4.13 -2.33 18.45
C ASP A 55 2.96 -2.81 17.59
N ALA A 56 2.17 -3.77 18.08
CA ALA A 56 1.02 -4.31 17.37
C ALA A 56 -0.10 -4.79 18.28
N ILE A 57 -1.33 -4.68 17.78
CA ILE A 57 -2.54 -5.33 18.31
C ILE A 57 -2.93 -6.44 17.31
N ALA A 58 -3.04 -7.66 17.79
CA ALA A 58 -3.40 -8.84 17.03
C ALA A 58 -4.83 -9.28 17.37
N ILE A 59 -5.64 -9.47 16.34
CA ILE A 59 -7.06 -9.84 16.42
C ILE A 59 -7.42 -10.84 15.33
N ASP A 60 -8.47 -11.61 15.55
CA ASP A 60 -9.03 -12.51 14.57
C ASP A 60 -9.91 -11.76 13.54
N ASN A 61 -10.55 -10.68 13.95
CA ASN A 61 -11.39 -9.81 13.14
C ASN A 61 -11.21 -8.34 13.55
N ILE A 62 -10.81 -7.49 12.60
CA ILE A 62 -10.57 -6.08 12.88
C ILE A 62 -11.78 -5.30 13.37
N PHE A 63 -12.99 -5.74 13.04
CA PHE A 63 -14.22 -5.07 13.44
C PHE A 63 -14.65 -5.37 14.88
N GLU A 64 -13.92 -6.23 15.58
CA GLU A 64 -14.07 -6.38 17.03
C GLU A 64 -13.44 -5.22 17.79
N LEU A 65 -12.42 -4.58 17.22
CA LEU A 65 -11.82 -3.40 17.84
C LEU A 65 -12.71 -2.17 17.72
N ALA A 66 -13.43 -2.03 16.59
CA ALA A 66 -14.39 -0.95 16.37
C ALA A 66 -15.38 -1.32 15.24
N PRO A 67 -16.60 -0.75 15.24
CA PRO A 67 -17.69 -1.20 14.38
C PRO A 67 -17.51 -0.87 12.89
N SER A 68 -16.64 0.10 12.57
CA SER A 68 -16.34 0.44 11.18
C SER A 68 -14.89 0.91 11.01
N LYS A 69 -14.45 0.96 9.76
CA LYS A 69 -13.15 1.50 9.37
C LYS A 69 -12.92 2.92 9.90
N GLU A 70 -13.94 3.77 9.82
CA GLU A 70 -13.89 5.18 10.25
C GLU A 70 -13.64 5.26 11.76
N HIS A 71 -14.27 4.39 12.55
CA HIS A 71 -14.04 4.31 14.00
C HIS A 71 -12.62 3.84 14.34
N ILE A 72 -12.08 2.85 13.61
CA ILE A 72 -10.68 2.42 13.80
C ILE A 72 -9.72 3.57 13.43
N ILE A 73 -10.01 4.30 12.35
CA ILE A 73 -9.22 5.47 11.96
C ILE A 73 -9.22 6.54 13.06
N ASP A 74 -10.38 6.85 13.63
CA ASP A 74 -10.51 7.84 14.70
C ASP A 74 -9.71 7.43 15.95
N LEU A 75 -9.83 6.16 16.34
CA LEU A 75 -9.06 5.55 17.42
C LEU A 75 -7.55 5.75 17.25
N LEU A 76 -7.04 5.44 16.05
CA LEU A 76 -5.60 5.47 15.75
C LEU A 76 -5.07 6.90 15.56
N LYS A 77 -5.87 7.83 15.04
CA LYS A 77 -5.47 9.23 14.79
C LYS A 77 -5.09 10.01 16.05
N HIS A 78 -5.55 9.56 17.22
CA HIS A 78 -5.25 10.15 18.52
C HIS A 78 -3.98 9.59 19.19
N LEU A 79 -3.35 8.58 18.61
CA LEU A 79 -2.11 7.98 19.11
C LEU A 79 -0.90 8.65 18.46
N GLU A 80 0.11 9.00 19.27
CA GLU A 80 1.39 9.49 18.75
C GLU A 80 2.15 8.37 18.03
N PHE A 81 2.09 7.16 18.60
CA PHE A 81 2.66 5.96 18.03
C PHE A 81 1.54 4.92 17.91
N PRO A 82 0.72 4.98 16.84
CA PRO A 82 -0.34 3.99 16.64
C PRO A 82 0.27 2.60 16.44
N PRO A 83 -0.23 1.56 17.14
CA PRO A 83 0.23 0.20 16.93
C PRO A 83 -0.25 -0.30 15.56
N LYS A 84 0.47 -1.27 15.00
CA LYS A 84 0.00 -2.03 13.84
C LYS A 84 -1.25 -2.82 14.24
N ILE A 85 -2.24 -2.86 13.37
CA ILE A 85 -3.41 -3.74 13.55
C ILE A 85 -3.20 -4.97 12.68
N ILE A 86 -3.14 -6.14 13.31
CA ILE A 86 -2.85 -7.42 12.64
C ILE A 86 -4.10 -8.29 12.71
N GLU A 87 -4.63 -8.66 11.55
CA GLU A 87 -5.66 -9.69 11.45
C GLU A 87 -4.99 -11.05 11.22
N VAL A 88 -4.93 -11.88 12.26
CA VAL A 88 -4.19 -13.16 12.22
C VAL A 88 -4.87 -14.23 11.36
N THR A 89 -6.19 -14.11 11.19
CA THR A 89 -7.00 -15.02 10.36
C THR A 89 -6.84 -14.75 8.86
N ARG A 90 -6.29 -13.59 8.49
CA ARG A 90 -6.14 -13.18 7.10
C ARG A 90 -4.71 -13.40 6.63
N ILE A 91 -4.50 -14.35 5.73
CA ILE A 91 -3.18 -14.72 5.20
C ILE A 91 -3.24 -14.60 3.67
N GLY A 92 -2.54 -13.60 3.13
CA GLY A 92 -2.67 -13.27 1.72
C GLY A 92 -4.09 -12.78 1.40
N ASP A 93 -4.65 -13.29 0.31
CA ASP A 93 -6.01 -12.94 -0.13
C ASP A 93 -7.10 -13.84 0.51
N LYS A 94 -6.72 -14.78 1.39
CA LYS A 94 -7.63 -15.76 1.99
C LYS A 94 -7.83 -15.51 3.49
N ARG A 95 -9.01 -15.90 3.98
CA ARG A 95 -9.34 -15.88 5.40
C ARG A 95 -9.55 -17.31 5.90
N TYR A 96 -8.99 -17.62 7.05
CA TYR A 96 -9.04 -18.95 7.68
C TYR A 96 -9.65 -18.83 9.08
N LYS A 97 -10.24 -19.91 9.60
CA LYS A 97 -10.68 -19.94 11.00
C LYS A 97 -9.48 -19.94 11.93
N LEU A 98 -9.55 -19.22 13.04
CA LEU A 98 -8.45 -19.12 14.00
C LEU A 98 -8.09 -20.50 14.57
N GLU A 99 -9.09 -21.31 14.90
CA GLU A 99 -8.92 -22.65 15.45
C GLU A 99 -8.19 -23.57 14.48
N SER A 100 -8.44 -23.42 13.18
CA SER A 100 -7.75 -24.19 12.13
C SER A 100 -6.27 -23.81 12.04
N ILE A 101 -5.93 -22.51 12.14
CA ILE A 101 -4.54 -22.05 12.18
C ILE A 101 -3.85 -22.50 13.47
N ALA A 102 -4.53 -22.38 14.61
CA ALA A 102 -3.98 -22.79 15.90
C ALA A 102 -3.70 -24.29 15.95
N SER A 103 -4.64 -25.11 15.46
CA SER A 103 -4.50 -26.57 15.43
C SER A 103 -3.37 -27.03 14.52
N SER A 104 -3.20 -26.42 13.34
CA SER A 104 -2.13 -26.78 12.40
C SER A 104 -0.73 -26.48 12.93
N LEU A 105 -0.62 -25.56 13.88
CA LEU A 105 0.64 -25.18 14.55
C LEU A 105 0.78 -25.81 15.94
N ASN A 106 -0.09 -26.74 16.32
CA ASN A 106 -0.13 -27.36 17.65
C ASN A 106 -0.22 -26.35 18.81
N LEU A 107 -0.83 -25.19 18.59
CA LEU A 107 -1.02 -24.15 19.61
C LEU A 107 -2.28 -24.37 20.46
N SER A 108 -3.27 -25.11 19.95
CA SER A 108 -4.47 -25.50 20.68
C SER A 108 -5.09 -26.77 20.10
N LYS A 109 -5.85 -27.50 20.94
CA LYS A 109 -6.66 -28.67 20.56
C LYS A 109 -8.06 -28.49 21.16
N GLY A 110 -8.93 -27.74 20.50
CA GLY A 110 -10.34 -27.60 20.92
C GLY A 110 -10.90 -26.18 20.81
N ARG A 111 -12.05 -25.96 21.47
CA ARG A 111 -12.73 -24.67 21.53
C ARG A 111 -11.92 -23.69 22.39
N LEU A 112 -11.74 -22.47 21.89
CA LEU A 112 -10.94 -21.45 22.56
C LEU A 112 -11.80 -20.63 23.52
N SER A 113 -11.28 -20.38 24.73
CA SER A 113 -11.81 -19.34 25.60
C SER A 113 -11.30 -17.96 25.13
N PRO A 114 -11.93 -16.84 25.51
CA PRO A 114 -11.49 -15.53 25.04
C PRO A 114 -10.03 -15.19 25.38
N ILE A 115 -9.54 -15.63 26.54
CA ILE A 115 -8.14 -15.42 26.91
C ILE A 115 -7.18 -16.30 26.09
N ASP A 116 -7.61 -17.50 25.69
CA ASP A 116 -6.83 -18.38 24.81
C ASP A 116 -6.80 -17.83 23.39
N THR A 117 -7.93 -17.32 22.88
CA THR A 117 -8.02 -16.61 21.60
C THR A 117 -7.04 -15.44 21.57
N ALA A 118 -7.08 -14.58 22.60
CA ALA A 118 -6.18 -13.44 22.73
C ALA A 118 -4.70 -13.89 22.78
N GLU A 119 -4.37 -14.96 23.50
CA GLU A 119 -3.01 -15.51 23.54
C GLU A 119 -2.54 -16.01 22.16
N ILE A 120 -3.38 -16.77 21.46
CA ILE A 120 -3.09 -17.31 20.14
C ILE A 120 -2.90 -16.19 19.14
N CYS A 121 -3.77 -15.17 19.11
CA CYS A 121 -3.62 -14.00 18.27
C CYS A 121 -2.25 -13.33 18.50
N ALA A 122 -1.85 -13.11 19.75
CA ALA A 122 -0.53 -12.52 20.06
C ALA A 122 0.62 -13.38 19.54
N LYS A 123 0.56 -14.70 19.73
CA LYS A 123 1.58 -15.66 19.30
C LYS A 123 1.68 -15.74 17.78
N LEU A 124 0.56 -15.84 17.07
CA LEU A 124 0.53 -15.89 15.60
C LEU A 124 1.14 -14.63 14.99
N ALA A 125 0.75 -13.45 15.48
CA ALA A 125 1.33 -12.19 15.05
C ALA A 125 2.85 -12.12 15.34
N PHE A 126 3.30 -12.64 16.48
CA PHE A 126 4.73 -12.74 16.81
C PHE A 126 5.49 -13.62 15.81
N MET A 127 4.89 -14.74 15.41
CA MET A 127 5.42 -15.68 14.40
C MET A 127 5.38 -15.12 12.96
N GLY A 128 4.79 -13.94 12.75
CA GLY A 128 4.65 -13.34 11.41
C GLY A 128 3.52 -13.94 10.59
N ILE A 129 2.50 -14.50 11.26
CA ILE A 129 1.30 -15.06 10.64
C ILE A 129 0.16 -14.05 10.74
N GLY A 130 -0.53 -13.83 9.63
CA GLY A 130 -1.58 -12.83 9.49
C GLY A 130 -1.21 -11.73 8.51
N SER A 131 -2.06 -10.70 8.47
CA SER A 131 -1.86 -9.53 7.62
C SER A 131 -2.03 -8.24 8.42
N GLU A 132 -1.17 -7.26 8.18
CA GLU A 132 -1.31 -5.91 8.70
C GLU A 132 -2.43 -5.18 7.94
N ALA A 133 -3.42 -4.68 8.66
CA ALA A 133 -4.48 -3.84 8.14
C ALA A 133 -3.98 -2.38 8.09
N LEU A 134 -3.74 -1.88 6.88
CA LEU A 134 -3.31 -0.50 6.65
C LEU A 134 -4.53 0.39 6.47
N PHE A 135 -4.66 1.40 7.34
CA PHE A 135 -5.74 2.39 7.34
C PHE A 135 -5.33 3.73 6.72
N PHE A 136 -4.04 4.04 6.77
CA PHE A 136 -3.48 5.31 6.32
C PHE A 136 -2.54 5.08 5.12
N GLU A 137 -2.49 6.05 4.21
CA GLU A 137 -1.40 6.15 3.24
C GLU A 137 -0.14 6.66 3.97
N GLU A 138 1.05 6.44 3.41
CA GLU A 138 2.28 7.12 3.92
C GLU A 138 2.31 8.59 3.45
N GLU A 139 1.23 9.30 3.77
CA GLU A 139 1.03 10.71 3.48
C GLU A 139 0.39 11.40 4.68
N THR A 140 0.81 12.63 4.94
CA THR A 140 0.23 13.48 5.99
C THR A 140 -0.20 14.81 5.40
N ARG A 141 -1.44 15.22 5.69
CA ARG A 141 -1.95 16.55 5.35
C ARG A 141 -1.62 17.53 6.46
N ILE A 142 -1.06 18.67 6.08
CA ILE A 142 -0.91 19.83 6.97
C ILE A 142 -1.76 20.96 6.39
N VAL A 143 -2.83 21.32 7.10
CA VAL A 143 -3.73 22.41 6.71
C VAL A 143 -3.42 23.62 7.57
N ILE A 144 -3.13 24.74 6.93
CA ILE A 144 -2.96 26.03 7.59
C ILE A 144 -4.12 26.92 7.13
N SER A 145 -5.00 27.25 8.08
CA SER A 145 -6.21 28.03 7.80
C SER A 145 -6.49 29.04 8.90
N ARG A 146 -7.51 29.87 8.67
CA ARG A 146 -8.06 30.76 9.71
C ARG A 146 -8.63 29.92 10.86
N GLY A 147 -8.50 30.40 12.09
CA GLY A 147 -9.04 29.76 13.29
C GLY A 147 -10.55 30.03 13.51
N ARG A 148 -11.02 31.23 13.14
CA ARG A 148 -12.45 31.61 13.16
C ARG A 148 -12.81 32.46 11.94
N SER A 149 -14.08 32.42 11.56
CA SER A 149 -14.67 33.40 10.66
C SER A 149 -15.05 34.67 11.45
N PRO A 150 -14.67 35.88 11.00
CA PRO A 150 -15.01 37.10 11.73
C PRO A 150 -16.53 37.35 11.73
N THR A 151 -17.13 37.47 12.92
CA THR A 151 -18.51 37.93 13.11
C THR A 151 -18.60 39.46 12.96
N GLN A 152 -19.64 39.92 12.24
CA GLN A 152 -20.16 41.29 11.97
C GLN A 152 -19.23 42.55 12.00
N GLY A 153 -19.22 43.29 10.87
CA GLY A 153 -19.10 44.77 10.69
C GLY A 153 -17.88 45.57 11.20
N GLY A 154 -17.25 46.39 10.33
CA GLY A 154 -16.38 47.52 10.73
C GLY A 154 -14.97 47.58 10.10
N MET A 155 -14.28 48.73 10.21
CA MET A 155 -12.89 48.95 9.71
C MET A 155 -11.86 48.02 10.38
N SER A 156 -12.13 47.55 11.60
CA SER A 156 -11.30 46.56 12.32
C SER A 156 -11.26 45.20 11.63
N LYS A 157 -12.28 44.85 10.84
CA LYS A 157 -12.41 43.57 10.13
C LYS A 157 -11.39 43.40 9.03
N GLU A 158 -11.12 44.45 8.25
CA GLU A 158 -10.18 44.37 7.13
C GLU A 158 -8.74 44.29 7.63
N ARG A 159 -8.40 45.05 8.69
CA ARG A 159 -7.11 44.94 9.38
C ARG A 159 -6.89 43.53 9.93
N TYR A 160 -7.90 42.97 10.59
CA TYR A 160 -7.88 41.60 11.09
C TYR A 160 -7.66 40.60 9.95
N ARG A 161 -8.47 40.69 8.90
CA ARG A 161 -8.40 39.81 7.71
C ARG A 161 -6.99 39.81 7.11
N ARG A 162 -6.42 41.00 6.92
CA ARG A 162 -5.06 41.20 6.41
C ARG A 162 -4.00 40.59 7.34
N ASN A 163 -4.11 40.81 8.65
CA ASN A 163 -3.19 40.22 9.63
C ASN A 163 -3.22 38.68 9.55
N VAL A 164 -4.41 38.09 9.51
CA VAL A 164 -4.57 36.63 9.39
C VAL A 164 -3.96 36.11 8.08
N GLU A 165 -4.18 36.79 6.94
CA GLU A 165 -3.60 36.38 5.64
C GLU A 165 -2.07 36.37 5.65
N LEU A 166 -1.46 37.37 6.29
CA LEU A 166 -0.02 37.46 6.44
C LEU A 166 0.52 36.41 7.41
N LEU A 167 -0.20 36.11 8.49
CA LEU A 167 0.16 35.05 9.44
C LEU A 167 0.13 33.67 8.78
N ILE A 168 -0.90 33.37 7.97
CA ILE A 168 -0.98 32.11 7.22
C ILE A 168 0.19 32.00 6.23
N LEU A 169 0.50 33.09 5.50
CA LEU A 169 1.64 33.11 4.59
C LEU A 169 2.97 32.84 5.33
N ARG A 170 3.17 33.45 6.50
CA ARG A 170 4.36 33.25 7.33
C ARG A 170 4.49 31.79 7.77
N LEU A 171 3.44 31.23 8.37
CA LEU A 171 3.41 29.83 8.80
C LEU A 171 3.64 28.85 7.64
N THR A 172 3.06 29.15 6.47
CA THR A 172 3.28 28.34 5.26
C THR A 172 4.75 28.33 4.86
N LYS A 173 5.44 29.48 4.91
CA LYS A 173 6.88 29.56 4.61
C LYS A 173 7.71 28.83 5.67
N GLU A 174 7.36 28.92 6.94
CA GLU A 174 8.03 28.21 8.03
C GLU A 174 7.93 26.68 7.86
N VAL A 175 6.71 26.16 7.65
CA VAL A 175 6.48 24.73 7.40
C VAL A 175 7.24 24.26 6.17
N LYS A 176 7.17 25.02 5.07
CA LYS A 176 7.93 24.73 3.85
C LYS A 176 9.43 24.59 4.15
N LYS A 177 10.02 25.56 4.86
CA LYS A 177 11.46 25.56 5.20
C LYS A 177 11.84 24.35 6.05
N VAL A 178 11.01 23.99 7.03
CA VAL A 178 11.22 22.79 7.86
C VAL A 178 11.23 21.53 7.00
N LEU A 179 10.25 21.35 6.12
CA LEU A 179 10.19 20.18 5.24
C LEU A 179 11.39 20.10 4.29
N GLU A 180 11.76 21.22 3.65
CA GLU A 180 12.91 21.29 2.74
C GLU A 180 14.23 20.99 3.48
N SER A 181 14.45 21.57 4.67
CA SER A 181 15.66 21.31 5.48
C SER A 181 15.81 19.86 5.93
N LYS A 182 14.71 19.11 5.99
CA LYS A 182 14.69 17.69 6.36
C LYS A 182 14.59 16.77 5.13
N ASN A 183 14.67 17.34 3.92
CA ASN A 183 14.52 16.63 2.64
C ASN A 183 13.24 15.78 2.58
N ILE A 184 12.13 16.29 3.13
CA ILE A 184 10.83 15.64 3.12
C ILE A 184 10.05 16.14 1.90
N ASP A 185 9.70 15.24 0.98
CA ASP A 185 8.95 15.60 -0.22
C ASP A 185 7.49 15.96 0.12
N TYR A 186 6.95 16.93 -0.61
CA TYR A 186 5.57 17.39 -0.44
C TYR A 186 5.02 18.03 -1.72
N ASP A 187 3.69 18.10 -1.78
CA ASP A 187 2.94 18.97 -2.68
C ASP A 187 2.29 20.11 -1.88
N LEU A 188 2.33 21.33 -2.41
CA LEU A 188 1.78 22.52 -1.76
C LEU A 188 0.68 23.11 -2.63
N TYR A 189 -0.51 23.23 -2.06
CA TYR A 189 -1.64 23.92 -2.64
C TYR A 189 -1.96 25.17 -1.81
N VAL A 190 -2.16 26.29 -2.48
CA VAL A 190 -2.42 27.58 -1.81
C VAL A 190 -3.67 28.24 -2.36
N ARG A 191 -4.48 28.83 -1.48
CA ARG A 191 -5.52 29.78 -1.85
C ARG A 191 -4.99 31.18 -1.63
N LYS A 192 -4.75 31.91 -2.73
CA LYS A 192 -4.24 33.29 -2.67
C LYS A 192 -5.34 34.22 -2.19
N ALA A 193 -4.96 35.18 -1.35
CA ALA A 193 -5.81 36.29 -0.94
C ALA A 193 -5.15 37.62 -1.31
N VAL A 194 -5.84 38.75 -1.09
CA VAL A 194 -5.36 40.08 -1.48
C VAL A 194 -4.04 40.43 -0.79
N SER A 195 -3.90 40.16 0.51
CA SER A 195 -2.71 40.54 1.28
C SER A 195 -1.77 39.37 1.58
N GLY A 196 -2.13 38.14 1.22
CA GLY A 196 -1.37 36.94 1.60
C GLY A 196 -2.06 35.66 1.16
N LEU A 197 -2.26 34.72 2.09
CA LEU A 197 -2.94 33.46 1.82
C LEU A 197 -4.23 33.35 2.63
N GLU A 198 -5.29 32.86 1.99
CA GLU A 198 -6.53 32.47 2.68
C GLU A 198 -6.32 31.14 3.42
N SER A 199 -5.61 30.20 2.79
CA SER A 199 -5.22 28.91 3.37
C SER A 199 -4.10 28.27 2.55
N SER A 200 -3.42 27.31 3.16
CA SER A 200 -2.50 26.42 2.47
C SER A 200 -2.69 24.96 2.93
N LEU A 201 -2.43 24.04 2.01
CA LEU A 201 -2.44 22.60 2.24
C LEU A 201 -1.11 22.03 1.76
N PHE A 202 -0.39 21.38 2.66
CA PHE A 202 0.69 20.48 2.30
C PHE A 202 0.16 19.05 2.27
N ILE A 203 0.45 18.32 1.21
CA ILE A 203 0.40 16.85 1.20
C ILE A 203 1.85 16.38 1.29
N VAL A 204 2.23 15.92 2.47
CA VAL A 204 3.60 15.51 2.78
C VAL A 204 3.73 14.01 2.57
N TYR A 205 4.73 13.57 1.81
CA TYR A 205 5.01 12.16 1.51
C TYR A 205 5.79 11.48 2.64
N ALA A 206 5.23 11.56 3.85
CA ALA A 206 5.76 10.94 5.04
C ALA A 206 4.62 10.58 6.01
N PRO A 207 4.75 9.49 6.78
CA PRO A 207 3.79 9.17 7.83
C PRO A 207 3.82 10.22 8.94
N ARG A 208 2.71 10.34 9.67
CA ARG A 208 2.55 11.31 10.76
C ARG A 208 3.64 11.17 11.82
N SER A 209 4.12 9.95 12.05
CA SER A 209 5.20 9.59 12.99
C SER A 209 6.50 10.36 12.72
N GLN A 210 6.86 10.55 11.46
CA GLN A 210 8.08 11.25 11.06
C GLN A 210 7.98 12.78 11.24
N LEU A 211 6.77 13.31 11.37
CA LEU A 211 6.52 14.75 11.54
C LEU A 211 6.38 15.17 13.02
N TYR A 212 6.39 14.25 13.98
CA TYR A 212 6.37 14.62 15.40
C TYR A 212 7.61 15.42 15.78
N GLY A 213 7.42 16.43 16.62
CA GLY A 213 8.49 17.37 17.01
C GLY A 213 8.86 18.41 15.92
N LEU A 214 8.79 18.05 14.64
CA LEU A 214 9.13 18.96 13.52
C LEU A 214 8.08 20.03 13.31
N ILE A 215 6.80 19.63 13.27
CA ILE A 215 5.68 20.53 13.01
C ILE A 215 4.62 20.28 14.08
N LYS A 216 4.34 21.32 14.87
CA LYS A 216 3.39 21.24 15.98
C LYS A 216 1.98 21.61 15.50
N ARG A 217 0.98 20.83 15.94
CA ARG A 217 -0.42 21.24 15.82
C ARG A 217 -0.61 22.56 16.57
N LYS A 218 -1.34 23.51 15.98
CA LYS A 218 -1.61 24.81 16.59
C LYS A 218 -3.11 25.09 16.44
N ARG A 219 -3.80 25.36 17.53
CA ARG A 219 -5.16 25.91 17.52
C ARG A 219 -5.10 27.27 18.21
N GLY A 220 -4.87 28.31 17.42
CA GLY A 220 -4.85 29.69 17.88
C GLY A 220 -6.18 30.39 17.61
N TYR A 221 -6.35 31.58 18.18
CA TYR A 221 -7.52 32.42 17.92
C TYR A 221 -7.58 32.85 16.44
N ASP A 222 -6.45 33.25 15.87
CA ASP A 222 -6.36 33.78 14.50
C ASP A 222 -6.17 32.70 13.42
N VAL A 223 -5.31 31.72 13.72
CA VAL A 223 -4.85 30.71 12.76
C VAL A 223 -4.78 29.34 13.42
N GLN A 224 -5.05 28.32 12.62
CA GLN A 224 -4.90 26.93 13.02
C GLN A 224 -4.00 26.17 12.05
N VAL A 225 -3.29 25.20 12.60
CA VAL A 225 -2.44 24.23 11.89
C VAL A 225 -2.92 22.84 12.28
N GLU A 226 -3.65 22.22 11.37
CA GLU A 226 -4.14 20.85 11.49
C GLU A 226 -3.16 19.90 10.80
N ILE A 227 -2.89 18.77 11.44
CA ILE A 227 -1.94 17.77 10.91
C ILE A 227 -2.61 16.41 11.03
N GLU A 228 -2.96 15.81 9.90
CA GLU A 228 -3.73 14.57 9.83
C GLU A 228 -3.14 13.58 8.84
N PRO A 229 -2.99 12.29 9.21
CA PRO A 229 -2.62 11.26 8.24
C PRO A 229 -3.74 11.10 7.20
N VAL A 230 -3.35 10.84 5.94
CA VAL A 230 -4.30 10.59 4.85
C VAL A 230 -4.85 9.18 5.00
N SER A 231 -6.17 9.04 5.16
CA SER A 231 -6.82 7.73 5.19
C SER A 231 -6.87 7.09 3.79
N LYS A 232 -6.64 5.78 3.71
CA LYS A 232 -6.88 5.00 2.48
C LYS A 232 -8.38 4.99 2.15
N SER A 233 -8.75 4.76 0.89
CA SER A 233 -10.16 4.57 0.49
C SER A 233 -10.71 3.22 0.95
N GLU A 234 -9.90 2.17 0.90
CA GLU A 234 -10.21 0.81 1.35
C GLU A 234 -9.15 0.34 2.36
N ILE A 235 -9.44 -0.70 3.13
CA ILE A 235 -8.45 -1.30 4.04
C ILE A 235 -7.55 -2.21 3.19
N GLU A 236 -6.25 -1.92 3.16
CA GLU A 236 -5.28 -2.76 2.45
C GLU A 236 -4.66 -3.74 3.46
N PHE A 237 -4.76 -5.04 3.18
CA PHE A 237 -4.19 -6.08 4.02
C PHE A 237 -2.88 -6.55 3.41
N VAL A 238 -1.79 -6.30 4.13
CA VAL A 238 -0.44 -6.70 3.70
C VAL A 238 0.01 -7.90 4.52
N PRO A 239 0.26 -9.06 3.90
CA PRO A 239 0.75 -10.24 4.62
C PRO A 239 2.03 -9.93 5.38
N LEU A 240 2.13 -10.42 6.61
CA LEU A 240 3.35 -10.28 7.41
C LEU A 240 4.51 -11.09 6.83
N SER A 241 4.21 -12.19 6.13
CA SER A 241 5.16 -12.99 5.36
C SER A 241 5.35 -12.43 3.95
N SER A 242 6.60 -12.31 3.50
CA SER A 242 7.06 -11.41 2.43
C SER A 242 6.66 -11.76 0.98
N VAL A 243 5.58 -12.51 0.75
CA VAL A 243 5.13 -12.84 -0.62
C VAL A 243 4.40 -11.64 -1.23
N LYS A 244 5.17 -10.62 -1.64
CA LYS A 244 4.66 -9.55 -2.49
C LYS A 244 4.34 -10.14 -3.86
N LYS A 245 3.06 -10.34 -4.15
CA LYS A 245 2.61 -10.60 -5.53
C LYS A 245 2.97 -9.37 -6.37
N ILE A 246 3.88 -9.55 -7.31
CA ILE A 246 4.13 -8.57 -8.36
C ILE A 246 2.84 -8.51 -9.18
N LYS A 247 2.06 -7.44 -9.02
CA LYS A 247 0.98 -7.15 -9.95
C LYS A 247 1.61 -6.98 -11.33
N ARG A 248 1.19 -7.78 -12.30
CA ARG A 248 1.57 -7.57 -13.70
C ARG A 248 1.10 -6.16 -14.08
N GLU A 249 2.04 -5.31 -14.47
CA GLU A 249 1.69 -4.01 -15.04
C GLU A 249 0.93 -4.25 -16.35
N PRO A 250 -0.09 -3.45 -16.67
CA PRO A 250 -0.78 -3.55 -17.96
C PRO A 250 0.18 -3.24 -19.12
N ASP A 251 0.15 -4.05 -20.18
CA ASP A 251 1.07 -3.97 -21.33
C ASP A 251 0.87 -2.74 -22.26
N ARG A 252 0.04 -1.76 -21.87
CA ARG A 252 -0.26 -0.59 -22.71
C ARG A 252 0.51 0.65 -22.29
N TYR A 253 0.98 1.42 -23.27
CA TYR A 253 1.60 2.73 -23.05
C TYR A 253 0.57 3.86 -23.12
N ILE A 254 0.71 4.86 -22.25
CA ILE A 254 -0.22 5.98 -22.15
C ILE A 254 0.49 7.34 -22.11
N ILE A 255 -0.16 8.34 -22.71
CA ILE A 255 0.16 9.76 -22.61
C ILE A 255 -0.80 10.38 -21.60
N VAL A 256 -0.28 11.13 -20.64
CA VAL A 256 -1.06 11.73 -19.57
C VAL A 256 -0.97 13.24 -19.65
N GLY A 257 -2.08 13.92 -19.85
CA GLY A 257 -2.18 15.37 -19.68
C GLY A 257 -2.56 15.72 -18.24
N VAL A 258 -1.88 16.71 -17.66
CA VAL A 258 -2.16 17.20 -16.31
C VAL A 258 -2.32 18.71 -16.28
N ASP A 259 -3.41 19.18 -15.67
CA ASP A 259 -3.65 20.58 -15.28
C ASP A 259 -3.62 20.68 -13.74
N PRO A 260 -2.47 21.00 -13.14
CA PRO A 260 -2.30 21.00 -11.68
C PRO A 260 -2.82 22.29 -11.04
N GLY A 261 -3.70 22.12 -10.05
CA GLY A 261 -4.23 23.20 -9.23
C GLY A 261 -4.94 22.64 -7.99
N ILE A 262 -5.72 23.47 -7.29
CA ILE A 262 -6.58 22.99 -6.18
C ILE A 262 -7.46 21.83 -6.66
N SER A 263 -8.01 21.95 -7.86
CA SER A 263 -8.54 20.85 -8.66
C SER A 263 -7.49 20.50 -9.69
N THR A 264 -7.07 19.23 -9.73
CA THR A 264 -6.15 18.73 -10.74
C THR A 264 -6.95 18.02 -11.82
N GLY A 265 -6.87 18.51 -13.06
CA GLY A 265 -7.40 17.83 -14.24
C GLY A 265 -6.41 16.79 -14.74
N VAL A 266 -6.92 15.63 -15.17
CA VAL A 266 -6.12 14.53 -15.68
C VAL A 266 -6.80 13.91 -16.89
N ALA A 267 -6.07 13.74 -17.99
CA ALA A 267 -6.52 13.07 -19.21
C ALA A 267 -5.52 11.99 -19.61
N LEU A 268 -6.02 10.81 -19.97
CA LEU A 268 -5.22 9.66 -20.40
C LEU A 268 -5.56 9.35 -21.85
N LEU A 269 -4.54 9.30 -22.70
CA LEU A 269 -4.63 8.88 -24.10
C LEU A 269 -3.75 7.65 -24.32
N SER A 270 -4.21 6.74 -25.18
CA SER A 270 -3.34 5.72 -25.79
C SER A 270 -2.42 6.35 -26.85
N LEU A 271 -1.39 5.60 -27.28
CA LEU A 271 -0.51 6.04 -28.37
C LEU A 271 -1.24 6.12 -29.73
N ASP A 272 -2.34 5.39 -29.89
CA ASP A 272 -3.17 5.40 -31.10
C ASP A 272 -4.24 6.51 -31.07
N GLY A 273 -4.28 7.30 -29.99
CA GLY A 273 -5.16 8.46 -29.85
C GLY A 273 -6.52 8.19 -29.22
N HIS A 274 -6.82 6.96 -28.81
CA HIS A 274 -8.04 6.70 -28.04
C HIS A 274 -7.96 7.36 -26.66
N ILE A 275 -9.04 8.06 -26.29
CA ILE A 275 -9.22 8.63 -24.96
C ILE A 275 -9.58 7.50 -23.98
N ILE A 276 -8.70 7.23 -23.03
CA ILE A 276 -8.88 6.16 -22.04
C ILE A 276 -9.75 6.67 -20.88
N ASN A 277 -9.40 7.82 -20.31
CA ASN A 277 -10.19 8.44 -19.25
C ASN A 277 -9.86 9.94 -19.12
N VAL A 278 -10.83 10.73 -18.68
CA VAL A 278 -10.66 12.16 -18.32
C VAL A 278 -11.43 12.45 -17.05
N PHE A 279 -10.75 13.00 -16.05
CA PHE A 279 -11.37 13.36 -14.78
C PHE A 279 -10.67 14.56 -14.13
N SER A 280 -11.32 15.16 -13.13
CA SER A 280 -10.70 16.15 -12.27
C SER A 280 -10.94 15.76 -10.80
N ARG A 281 -9.98 16.07 -9.93
CA ARG A 281 -10.12 15.83 -8.49
C ARG A 281 -9.44 16.90 -7.67
N ARG A 282 -10.10 17.32 -6.59
CA ARG A 282 -9.54 18.27 -5.62
C ARG A 282 -8.46 17.62 -4.76
N TRP A 283 -7.37 18.34 -4.55
CA TRP A 283 -6.27 17.94 -3.67
C TRP A 283 -5.66 16.57 -4.03
N LEU A 284 -5.52 16.31 -5.33
CA LEU A 284 -5.02 15.04 -5.86
C LEU A 284 -3.50 14.92 -5.67
N SER A 285 -3.06 14.07 -4.73
CA SER A 285 -1.62 13.84 -4.52
C SER A 285 -0.99 13.13 -5.73
N ARG A 286 0.31 13.37 -5.97
CA ARG A 286 1.08 12.63 -6.99
C ARG A 286 1.04 11.13 -6.74
N ARG A 287 1.14 10.66 -5.50
CA ARG A 287 1.10 9.20 -5.23
C ARG A 287 -0.26 8.60 -5.56
N GLN A 288 -1.36 9.27 -5.22
CA GLN A 288 -2.70 8.83 -5.61
C GLN A 288 -2.82 8.75 -7.13
N LEU A 289 -2.30 9.76 -7.83
CA LEU A 289 -2.29 9.78 -9.28
C LEU A 289 -1.40 8.67 -9.86
N ILE A 290 -0.18 8.48 -9.38
CA ILE A 290 0.73 7.42 -9.82
C ILE A 290 0.08 6.04 -9.64
N LYS A 291 -0.51 5.76 -8.46
CA LYS A 291 -1.21 4.50 -8.19
C LYS A 291 -2.34 4.25 -9.18
N TYR A 292 -3.11 5.29 -9.52
CA TYR A 292 -4.15 5.22 -10.52
C TYR A 292 -3.57 4.99 -11.92
N LEU A 293 -2.57 5.76 -12.34
CA LEU A 293 -1.96 5.65 -13.67
C LEU A 293 -1.32 4.27 -13.89
N SER A 294 -0.61 3.73 -12.90
CA SER A 294 -0.01 2.39 -12.94
C SER A 294 -1.05 1.28 -13.13
N SER A 295 -2.31 1.49 -12.72
CA SER A 295 -3.39 0.53 -12.99
C SER A 295 -3.97 0.64 -14.40
N GLN A 296 -3.72 1.75 -15.10
CA GLN A 296 -4.23 2.01 -16.46
C GLN A 296 -3.21 1.63 -17.54
N GLY A 297 -1.91 1.86 -17.29
CA GLY A 297 -0.84 1.54 -18.23
C GLY A 297 0.49 2.18 -17.85
N LYS A 298 1.51 1.92 -18.66
CA LYS A 298 2.84 2.50 -18.51
C LYS A 298 2.88 3.92 -19.06
N VAL A 299 3.04 4.89 -18.16
CA VAL A 299 3.08 6.30 -18.53
C VAL A 299 4.38 6.61 -19.26
N LEU A 300 4.27 7.13 -20.47
CA LEU A 300 5.42 7.44 -21.31
C LEU A 300 5.69 8.95 -21.36
N VAL A 301 4.61 9.74 -21.44
CA VAL A 301 4.66 11.19 -21.54
C VAL A 301 3.71 11.78 -20.51
N VAL A 302 4.19 12.76 -19.75
CA VAL A 302 3.38 13.65 -18.92
C VAL A 302 3.37 15.01 -19.61
N ALA A 303 2.20 15.47 -20.04
CA ALA A 303 2.01 16.71 -20.77
C ALA A 303 1.34 17.78 -19.89
N THR A 304 1.74 19.03 -20.08
CA THR A 304 1.13 20.20 -19.44
C THR A 304 0.82 21.26 -20.49
N ASP A 305 -0.09 22.16 -20.18
CA ASP A 305 -0.60 23.23 -21.05
C ASP A 305 0.12 24.58 -20.83
N VAL A 306 1.01 24.68 -19.84
CA VAL A 306 1.67 25.92 -19.43
C VAL A 306 3.19 25.83 -19.53
N ASN A 307 3.83 26.96 -19.87
CA ASN A 307 5.29 27.14 -19.85
C ASN A 307 5.63 28.37 -18.97
N PRO A 308 6.43 28.24 -17.90
CA PRO A 308 7.10 27.03 -17.42
C PRO A 308 6.15 26.02 -16.77
N PRO A 309 6.48 24.71 -16.79
CA PRO A 309 5.64 23.69 -16.20
C PRO A 309 5.69 23.77 -14.67
N SER A 310 4.57 23.44 -14.03
CA SER A 310 4.47 23.42 -12.56
C SER A 310 5.43 22.41 -11.92
N LEU A 311 5.79 22.65 -10.66
CA LEU A 311 6.60 21.70 -9.87
C LEU A 311 5.91 20.34 -9.74
N TYR A 312 4.58 20.32 -9.65
CA TYR A 312 3.79 19.09 -9.59
C TYR A 312 3.99 18.24 -10.85
N ALA A 313 3.88 18.84 -12.03
CA ALA A 313 4.07 18.14 -13.32
C ALA A 313 5.52 17.63 -13.48
N LYS A 314 6.52 18.46 -13.13
CA LYS A 314 7.94 18.07 -13.15
C LYS A 314 8.21 16.85 -12.26
N LYS A 315 7.75 16.89 -11.00
CA LYS A 315 7.95 15.79 -10.06
C LYS A 315 7.17 14.55 -10.47
N LEU A 316 5.95 14.69 -10.99
CA LEU A 316 5.16 13.57 -11.49
C LEU A 316 5.86 12.84 -12.65
N ALA A 317 6.36 13.59 -13.64
CA ALA A 317 7.11 13.02 -14.77
C ALA A 317 8.36 12.25 -14.29
N SER A 318 9.13 12.86 -13.39
CA SER A 318 10.31 12.23 -12.78
C SER A 318 9.96 10.95 -12.02
N SER A 319 8.92 10.96 -11.18
CA SER A 319 8.49 9.78 -10.41
C SER A 319 8.00 8.62 -11.29
N LEU A 320 7.44 8.91 -12.47
CA LEU A 320 6.98 7.91 -13.43
C LEU A 320 8.07 7.50 -14.44
N ASN A 321 9.26 8.10 -14.39
CA ASN A 321 10.29 7.98 -15.42
C ASN A 321 9.72 8.26 -16.84
N ALA A 322 8.87 9.28 -16.92
CA ALA A 322 8.17 9.70 -18.12
C ALA A 322 8.74 11.02 -18.64
N ILE A 323 8.60 11.25 -19.95
CA ILE A 323 9.04 12.47 -20.60
C ILE A 323 8.05 13.60 -20.25
N LEU A 324 8.57 14.72 -19.77
CA LEU A 324 7.74 15.92 -19.56
C LEU A 324 7.60 16.68 -20.88
N PHE A 325 6.42 16.67 -21.48
CA PHE A 325 6.08 17.50 -22.62
C PHE A 325 5.60 18.87 -22.16
N VAL A 326 6.25 19.92 -22.65
CA VAL A 326 5.91 21.33 -22.36
C VAL A 326 5.72 22.05 -23.70
N PRO A 327 4.61 22.78 -23.90
CA PRO A 327 4.40 23.54 -25.11
C PRO A 327 5.39 24.73 -25.16
N PRO A 328 5.76 25.22 -26.37
CA PRO A 328 6.69 26.34 -26.50
C PRO A 328 6.18 27.61 -25.82
N LYS A 329 4.87 27.83 -25.85
CA LYS A 329 4.16 28.90 -25.13
C LYS A 329 2.96 28.31 -24.40
N SER A 330 2.53 28.96 -23.32
CA SER A 330 1.31 28.58 -22.61
C SER A 330 0.10 28.67 -23.54
N LEU A 331 -0.73 27.63 -23.54
CA LEU A 331 -1.92 27.56 -24.39
C LEU A 331 -2.99 28.55 -23.91
N SER A 332 -3.61 29.29 -24.84
CA SER A 332 -4.73 30.17 -24.54
C SER A 332 -6.01 29.38 -24.26
N ILE A 333 -6.99 29.98 -23.58
CA ILE A 333 -8.27 29.30 -23.30
C ILE A 333 -8.97 28.87 -24.59
N ASP A 334 -8.91 29.71 -25.63
CA ASP A 334 -9.56 29.43 -26.91
C ASP A 334 -8.83 28.34 -27.69
N GLU A 335 -7.49 28.34 -27.69
CA GLU A 335 -6.69 27.25 -28.27
C GLU A 335 -7.03 25.90 -27.61
N LYS A 336 -7.15 25.86 -26.29
CA LYS A 336 -7.52 24.64 -25.55
C LYS A 336 -8.91 24.14 -25.95
N ARG A 337 -9.88 25.06 -26.08
CA ARG A 337 -11.25 24.72 -26.52
C ARG A 337 -11.26 24.18 -27.93
N GLU A 338 -10.58 24.85 -28.85
CA GLU A 338 -10.53 24.46 -30.26
C GLU A 338 -9.90 23.08 -30.45
N VAL A 339 -8.72 22.84 -29.85
CA VAL A 339 -8.01 21.56 -29.92
C VAL A 339 -8.90 20.41 -29.46
N VAL A 340 -9.58 20.59 -28.35
CA VAL A 340 -10.43 19.55 -27.75
C VAL A 340 -11.69 19.32 -28.56
N SER A 341 -12.38 20.37 -28.99
CA SER A 341 -13.59 20.26 -29.83
C SER A 341 -13.30 19.57 -31.15
N ASN A 342 -12.22 19.97 -31.84
CA ASN A 342 -11.80 19.37 -33.10
C ASN A 342 -11.44 17.88 -32.92
N TYR A 343 -10.81 17.52 -31.80
CA TYR A 343 -10.43 16.14 -31.53
C TYR A 343 -11.63 15.25 -31.23
N ILE A 344 -12.58 15.73 -30.43
CA ILE A 344 -13.82 14.98 -30.11
C ILE A 344 -14.65 14.78 -31.37
N ALA A 345 -14.80 15.82 -32.21
CA ALA A 345 -15.51 15.73 -33.47
C ALA A 345 -14.88 14.69 -34.42
N LYS A 346 -13.55 14.70 -34.56
CA LYS A 346 -12.81 13.74 -35.41
C LYS A 346 -12.90 12.30 -34.91
N THR A 347 -12.88 12.10 -33.59
CA THR A 347 -12.80 10.76 -32.99
C THR A 347 -14.18 10.17 -32.67
N ALA A 348 -15.27 10.91 -32.95
CA ALA A 348 -16.65 10.55 -32.60
C ALA A 348 -16.79 10.05 -31.14
N SER A 349 -16.01 10.64 -30.22
CA SER A 349 -15.95 10.15 -28.85
C SER A 349 -17.21 10.57 -28.07
N PRO A 350 -17.87 9.67 -27.32
CA PRO A 350 -19.02 10.02 -26.48
C PRO A 350 -18.64 10.81 -25.21
N LEU A 351 -17.39 11.25 -25.09
CA LEU A 351 -16.86 11.91 -23.90
C LEU A 351 -17.55 13.26 -23.64
N LYS A 352 -18.11 13.40 -22.44
CA LYS A 352 -18.62 14.68 -21.93
C LYS A 352 -17.62 15.33 -20.98
N ILE A 353 -17.10 16.48 -21.38
CA ILE A 353 -16.21 17.29 -20.53
C ILE A 353 -17.06 18.02 -19.49
N LYS A 354 -16.75 17.80 -18.21
CA LYS A 354 -17.55 18.35 -17.10
C LYS A 354 -17.05 19.70 -16.62
N ASP A 355 -15.76 19.98 -16.75
CA ASP A 355 -15.15 21.20 -16.22
C ASP A 355 -13.93 21.66 -17.03
N ALA A 356 -13.48 22.88 -16.74
CA ALA A 356 -12.34 23.50 -17.41
C ALA A 356 -11.02 22.76 -17.17
N HIS A 357 -10.83 22.13 -16.01
CA HIS A 357 -9.59 21.40 -15.70
C HIS A 357 -9.47 20.13 -16.54
N GLN A 358 -10.58 19.42 -16.76
CA GLN A 358 -10.65 18.28 -17.68
C GLN A 358 -10.31 18.69 -19.11
N ARG A 359 -10.88 19.81 -19.58
CA ARG A 359 -10.57 20.36 -20.91
C ARG A 359 -9.09 20.68 -21.03
N ASP A 360 -8.53 21.40 -20.06
CA ASP A 360 -7.16 21.89 -20.10
C ASP A 360 -6.17 20.71 -20.06
N ALA A 361 -6.40 19.72 -19.20
CA ALA A 361 -5.62 18.48 -19.17
C ALA A 361 -5.72 17.68 -20.48
N LEU A 362 -6.92 17.56 -21.06
CA LEU A 362 -7.11 16.86 -22.35
C LEU A 362 -6.40 17.60 -23.49
N SER A 363 -6.48 18.93 -23.52
CA SER A 363 -5.79 19.75 -24.52
C SER A 363 -4.28 19.54 -24.49
N ALA A 364 -3.68 19.43 -23.30
CA ALA A 364 -2.26 19.15 -23.12
C ALA A 364 -1.89 17.76 -23.66
N ALA A 365 -2.69 16.74 -23.35
CA ALA A 365 -2.47 15.37 -23.83
C ALA A 365 -2.57 15.29 -25.36
N ILE A 366 -3.58 15.93 -25.96
CA ILE A 366 -3.76 15.97 -27.42
C ILE A 366 -2.59 16.69 -28.09
N LYS A 367 -2.14 17.83 -27.55
CA LYS A 367 -0.98 18.54 -28.11
C LYS A 367 0.29 17.70 -28.08
N ALA A 368 0.52 16.95 -26.99
CA ALA A 368 1.63 16.01 -26.91
C ALA A 368 1.50 14.89 -27.96
N LEU A 369 0.31 14.30 -28.11
CA LEU A 369 0.06 13.27 -29.11
C LEU A 369 0.32 13.80 -30.53
N CYS A 370 -0.22 14.97 -30.88
CA CYS A 370 -0.03 15.59 -32.19
C CYS A 370 1.45 15.88 -32.49
N PHE A 371 2.24 16.22 -31.46
CA PHE A 371 3.68 16.42 -31.62
C PHE A 371 4.42 15.12 -31.99
N TYR A 372 4.03 13.99 -31.39
CA TYR A 372 4.66 12.69 -31.68
C TYR A 372 4.06 11.98 -32.89
N ARG A 373 2.83 12.31 -33.31
CA ARG A 373 2.07 11.62 -34.35
C ARG A 373 2.85 11.34 -35.64
N PRO A 374 3.56 12.31 -36.25
CA PRO A 374 4.29 12.04 -37.50
C PRO A 374 5.31 10.90 -37.34
N LYS A 375 6.05 10.89 -36.22
CA LYS A 375 7.04 9.83 -35.93
C LYS A 375 6.39 8.48 -35.67
N LEU A 376 5.19 8.46 -35.09
CA LEU A 376 4.46 7.22 -34.81
C LEU A 376 3.89 6.60 -36.09
N GLU A 377 3.41 7.43 -37.02
CA GLU A 377 2.95 6.98 -38.34
C GLU A 377 4.11 6.44 -39.19
N ASP A 378 5.30 7.05 -39.09
CA ASP A 378 6.50 6.52 -39.76
C ASP A 378 6.93 5.16 -39.20
N VAL A 379 6.79 4.94 -37.88
CA VAL A 379 7.03 3.64 -37.25
C VAL A 379 6.06 2.57 -37.77
N GLU A 380 4.78 2.90 -37.92
CA GLU A 380 3.79 1.97 -38.48
C GLU A 380 4.16 1.56 -39.90
N LYS A 381 4.48 2.53 -40.77
CA LYS A 381 4.89 2.25 -42.15
C LYS A 381 6.12 1.35 -42.24
N GLU A 382 7.13 1.59 -41.39
CA GLU A 382 8.34 0.75 -41.37
C GLU A 382 8.06 -0.66 -40.85
N LEU A 383 7.19 -0.81 -39.85
CA LEU A 383 6.78 -2.13 -39.36
C LEU A 383 5.96 -2.90 -40.41
N ASP A 384 5.03 -2.23 -41.10
CA ASP A 384 4.22 -2.82 -42.15
C ASP A 384 5.09 -3.31 -43.32
N LYS A 385 6.14 -2.55 -43.70
CA LYS A 385 7.11 -2.97 -44.73
C LYS A 385 7.90 -4.21 -44.35
N LEU A 386 8.22 -4.37 -43.06
CA LEU A 386 9.05 -5.47 -42.58
C LEU A 386 8.22 -6.75 -42.34
N GLU A 387 6.90 -6.64 -42.25
CA GLU A 387 5.96 -7.75 -41.95
C GLU A 387 6.36 -8.56 -40.69
N LEU A 388 7.14 -7.95 -39.80
CA LEU A 388 7.54 -8.57 -38.54
C LEU A 388 6.40 -8.38 -37.56
N GLY A 389 5.87 -9.49 -37.00
CA GLY A 389 4.82 -9.49 -35.96
C GLY A 389 5.26 -8.92 -34.59
N LEU A 390 6.03 -7.83 -34.61
CA LEU A 390 6.53 -7.13 -33.44
C LEU A 390 5.44 -6.25 -32.82
N PRO A 391 5.45 -6.08 -31.49
CA PRO A 391 4.52 -5.18 -30.82
C PRO A 391 4.80 -3.72 -31.19
N SER A 392 3.97 -3.15 -32.06
CA SER A 392 4.05 -1.74 -32.49
C SER A 392 4.11 -0.77 -31.29
N SER A 393 3.37 -1.04 -30.21
CA SER A 393 3.37 -0.20 -29.02
C SER A 393 4.73 -0.11 -28.30
N GLU A 394 5.53 -1.18 -28.28
CA GLU A 394 6.88 -1.13 -27.67
C GLU A 394 7.87 -0.33 -28.51
N VAL A 395 7.81 -0.50 -29.84
CA VAL A 395 8.66 0.26 -30.79
C VAL A 395 8.33 1.75 -30.70
N LYS A 396 7.05 2.11 -30.79
CA LYS A 396 6.54 3.49 -30.61
C LYS A 396 7.04 4.09 -29.29
N ALA A 397 7.04 3.31 -28.20
CA ALA A 397 7.50 3.78 -26.90
C ALA A 397 9.01 4.10 -26.86
N LEU A 398 9.84 3.29 -27.52
CA LEU A 398 11.29 3.54 -27.62
C LEU A 398 11.60 4.78 -28.48
N VAL A 399 10.86 4.99 -29.56
CA VAL A 399 11.02 6.16 -30.44
C VAL A 399 10.67 7.46 -29.71
N ILE A 400 9.58 7.47 -28.93
CA ILE A 400 9.24 8.63 -28.08
C ILE A 400 10.34 8.90 -27.06
N LYS A 401 11.02 7.87 -26.54
CA LYS A 401 12.19 7.99 -25.66
C LYS A 401 13.47 8.49 -26.35
N GLY A 402 13.41 8.80 -27.64
CA GLY A 402 14.51 9.38 -28.40
C GLY A 402 15.38 8.39 -29.16
N ASN A 403 14.99 7.11 -29.25
CA ASN A 403 15.69 6.16 -30.12
C ASN A 403 15.31 6.43 -31.59
N SER A 404 16.23 6.13 -32.51
CA SER A 404 15.89 6.09 -33.94
C SER A 404 14.89 4.94 -34.21
N ILE A 405 14.16 5.02 -35.32
CA ILE A 405 13.18 3.99 -35.69
C ILE A 405 13.88 2.63 -35.89
N SER A 406 15.03 2.63 -36.58
CA SER A 406 15.85 1.43 -36.78
C SER A 406 16.33 0.81 -35.47
N ASP A 407 16.89 1.62 -34.56
CA ASP A 407 17.38 1.12 -33.27
C ASP A 407 16.24 0.60 -32.39
N ALA A 408 15.07 1.26 -32.44
CA ALA A 408 13.90 0.84 -31.70
C ALA A 408 13.38 -0.51 -32.20
N ILE A 409 13.30 -0.69 -33.52
CA ILE A 409 12.91 -1.97 -34.13
C ILE A 409 13.91 -3.05 -33.74
N GLN A 410 15.22 -2.80 -33.91
CA GLN A 410 16.27 -3.76 -33.56
C GLN A 410 16.18 -4.21 -32.10
N LYS A 411 16.05 -3.29 -31.13
CA LYS A 411 15.95 -3.63 -29.71
C LYS A 411 14.73 -4.48 -29.38
N VAL A 412 13.59 -4.20 -30.03
CA VAL A 412 12.37 -5.01 -29.85
C VAL A 412 12.52 -6.36 -30.54
N SER A 413 13.09 -6.41 -31.74
CA SER A 413 13.42 -7.66 -32.44
C SER A 413 14.35 -8.56 -31.63
N GLU A 414 15.42 -8.01 -31.05
CA GLU A 414 16.33 -8.75 -30.17
C GLU A 414 15.57 -9.35 -28.99
N LYS A 415 14.72 -8.57 -28.33
CA LYS A 415 13.92 -9.03 -27.19
C LYS A 415 12.93 -10.15 -27.55
N TYR A 416 12.35 -10.13 -28.75
CA TYR A 416 11.30 -11.08 -29.16
C TYR A 416 11.83 -12.31 -29.88
N PHE A 417 12.88 -12.17 -30.69
CA PHE A 417 13.43 -13.25 -31.49
C PHE A 417 14.67 -13.90 -30.87
N ILE A 418 15.41 -13.19 -30.02
CA ILE A 418 16.55 -13.76 -29.30
C ILE A 418 16.05 -14.16 -27.91
N PRO A 419 15.91 -15.47 -27.61
CA PRO A 419 15.61 -15.89 -26.25
C PRO A 419 16.70 -15.31 -25.34
N PRO A 420 16.34 -14.78 -24.15
CA PRO A 420 17.35 -14.29 -23.22
C PRO A 420 18.38 -15.41 -23.04
N PRO A 421 19.70 -15.10 -23.06
CA PRO A 421 20.70 -16.11 -22.79
C PRO A 421 20.26 -16.78 -21.51
N ASN A 422 20.10 -18.11 -21.57
CA ASN A 422 19.69 -18.90 -20.43
C ASN A 422 20.59 -18.42 -19.30
N ARG A 423 20.04 -17.65 -18.36
CA ARG A 423 20.77 -17.26 -17.17
C ARG A 423 20.89 -18.59 -16.44
N TYR A 424 21.91 -19.36 -16.79
CA TYR A 424 22.73 -19.98 -15.77
C TYR A 424 23.00 -18.83 -14.82
N ILE A 425 22.17 -18.76 -13.79
CA ILE A 425 22.49 -18.04 -12.59
C ILE A 425 23.79 -18.73 -12.20
N GLU A 426 24.92 -18.17 -12.60
CA GLU A 426 26.13 -18.31 -11.82
C GLU A 426 25.73 -17.73 -10.47
N LEU A 427 25.18 -18.62 -9.64
CA LEU A 427 25.13 -18.45 -8.22
C LEU A 427 26.59 -18.24 -7.86
N LYS A 428 27.05 -16.98 -7.87
CA LYS A 428 28.09 -16.50 -6.98
C LYS A 428 27.53 -16.58 -5.55
N GLU A 429 27.12 -17.77 -5.16
CA GLU A 429 27.02 -18.17 -3.79
C GLU A 429 28.46 -18.46 -3.38
N LYS A 430 29.11 -17.44 -2.80
CA LYS A 430 29.89 -17.67 -1.58
C LYS A 430 28.93 -18.07 -0.44
N ARG A 431 28.05 -19.05 -0.66
CA ARG A 431 27.50 -19.84 0.43
C ARG A 431 28.48 -20.97 0.60
N ASP A 432 28.88 -21.18 1.84
CA ASP A 432 29.78 -22.22 2.32
C ASP A 432 29.35 -23.59 1.73
N VAL A 433 29.84 -23.93 0.54
CA VAL A 433 29.56 -25.19 -0.17
C VAL A 433 30.05 -26.33 0.71
N GLU A 434 31.14 -26.12 1.44
CA GLU A 434 31.70 -27.04 2.41
C GLU A 434 30.80 -27.23 3.64
N GLY A 435 30.15 -26.16 4.12
CA GLY A 435 29.15 -26.19 5.18
C GLY A 435 27.88 -26.93 4.75
N LEU A 436 27.43 -26.73 3.52
CA LEU A 436 26.30 -27.45 2.92
C LEU A 436 26.62 -28.93 2.72
N TYR A 437 27.81 -29.27 2.24
CA TYR A 437 28.25 -30.67 2.13
C TYR A 437 28.36 -31.34 3.50
N ARG A 438 28.88 -30.63 4.52
CA ARG A 438 28.92 -31.14 5.90
C ARG A 438 27.52 -31.33 6.48
N ALA A 439 26.59 -30.43 6.19
CA ALA A 439 25.20 -30.54 6.62
C ALA A 439 24.49 -31.70 5.92
N LEU A 440 24.68 -31.86 4.61
CA LEU A 440 24.12 -32.95 3.83
C LEU A 440 24.62 -34.31 4.35
N LYS A 441 25.93 -34.43 4.59
CA LYS A 441 26.52 -35.66 5.11
C LYS A 441 25.99 -36.02 6.51
N ARG A 442 25.84 -35.03 7.40
CA ARG A 442 25.19 -35.25 8.71
C ARG A 442 23.75 -35.72 8.58
N LEU A 443 23.00 -35.12 7.66
CA LEU A 443 21.60 -35.48 7.43
C LEU A 443 21.49 -36.90 6.85
N GLU A 444 22.39 -37.28 5.95
CA GLU A 444 22.49 -38.64 5.41
C GLU A 444 22.82 -39.65 6.51
N ASP A 445 23.81 -39.35 7.37
CA ASP A 445 24.17 -40.20 8.51
C ASP A 445 22.99 -40.37 9.50
N GLU A 446 22.22 -39.30 9.73
CA GLU A 446 21.04 -39.30 10.60
C GLU A 446 19.89 -40.12 9.99
N VAL A 447 19.65 -40.00 8.69
CA VAL A 447 18.67 -40.82 7.96
C VAL A 447 19.05 -42.30 8.02
N VAL A 448 20.33 -42.64 7.90
CA VAL A 448 20.81 -44.02 8.04
C VAL A 448 20.58 -44.53 9.46
N LYS A 449 20.93 -43.75 10.50
CA LYS A 449 20.66 -44.11 11.90
C LYS A 449 19.18 -44.35 12.16
N LEU A 450 18.32 -43.42 11.74
CA LEU A 450 16.87 -43.53 11.91
C LEU A 450 16.30 -44.74 11.18
N ARG A 451 16.83 -45.11 10.00
CA ARG A 451 16.41 -46.34 9.29
C ARG A 451 16.79 -47.61 10.03
N ILE A 452 17.99 -47.65 10.62
CA ILE A 452 18.43 -48.80 11.44
C ILE A 452 17.57 -48.92 12.69
N GLU A 453 17.31 -47.81 13.38
CA GLU A 453 16.47 -47.77 14.56
C GLU A 453 15.03 -48.20 14.26
N ASN A 454 14.44 -47.72 13.17
CA ASN A 454 13.11 -48.13 12.72
C ASN A 454 13.05 -49.64 12.39
N LYS A 455 14.12 -50.19 11.79
CA LYS A 455 14.22 -51.63 11.53
C LYS A 455 14.28 -52.44 12.84
N ASN A 456 15.07 -51.99 13.81
CA ASN A 456 15.18 -52.66 15.11
C ASN A 456 13.86 -52.60 15.90
N LEU A 457 13.18 -51.44 15.89
CA LEU A 457 11.87 -51.28 16.50
C LEU A 457 10.83 -52.22 15.89
N ARG A 458 10.83 -52.39 14.56
CA ARG A 458 9.94 -53.34 13.87
C ARG A 458 10.24 -54.81 14.20
N ILE A 459 11.52 -55.15 14.42
CA ILE A 459 11.89 -56.50 14.88
C ILE A 459 11.36 -56.70 16.30
N ARG A 460 11.56 -55.73 17.19
CA ARG A 460 11.10 -55.80 18.57
C ARG A 460 9.57 -55.87 18.67
N GLU A 461 8.87 -55.13 17.83
CA GLU A 461 7.41 -55.18 17.71
C GLU A 461 6.94 -56.59 17.33
N LYS A 462 7.59 -57.24 16.35
CA LYS A 462 7.28 -58.63 15.97
C LYS A 462 7.55 -59.63 17.10
N GLU A 463 8.66 -59.49 17.81
CA GLU A 463 8.97 -60.34 18.97
C GLU A 463 7.91 -60.24 20.05
N LEU A 464 7.53 -59.00 20.42
CA LEU A 464 6.49 -58.76 21.42
C LEU A 464 5.12 -59.30 20.98
N ILE A 465 4.76 -59.17 19.70
CA ILE A 465 3.52 -59.76 19.16
C ILE A 465 3.52 -61.28 19.29
N ASN A 466 4.64 -61.93 19.00
CA ASN A 466 4.74 -63.39 19.15
C ASN A 466 4.68 -63.80 20.64
N GLU A 467 5.34 -63.05 21.52
CA GLU A 467 5.29 -63.32 22.96
C GLU A 467 3.88 -63.13 23.53
N ILE A 468 3.12 -62.15 23.03
CA ILE A 468 1.70 -61.97 23.36
C ILE A 468 0.90 -63.19 22.91
N LYS A 469 1.07 -63.67 21.67
CA LYS A 469 0.38 -64.85 21.17
C LYS A 469 0.67 -66.11 21.98
N GLU A 470 1.93 -66.35 22.32
CA GLU A 470 2.31 -67.50 23.15
C GLU A 470 1.67 -67.44 24.54
N LYS A 471 1.62 -66.24 25.14
CA LYS A 471 0.94 -66.02 26.42
C LYS A 471 -0.58 -66.19 26.30
N GLU A 472 -1.20 -65.71 25.23
CA GLU A 472 -2.62 -65.92 24.95
C GLU A 472 -2.96 -67.40 24.79
N GLU A 473 -2.18 -68.18 24.03
CA GLU A 473 -2.36 -69.63 23.92
C GLU A 473 -2.18 -70.37 25.26
N THR A 474 -1.25 -69.89 26.10
CA THR A 474 -1.04 -70.46 27.43
C THR A 474 -2.22 -70.16 28.34
N ILE A 475 -2.76 -68.95 28.28
CA ILE A 475 -3.97 -68.56 29.01
C ILE A 475 -5.17 -69.38 28.54
N GLU A 476 -5.37 -69.56 27.23
CA GLU A 476 -6.44 -70.40 26.69
C GLU A 476 -6.33 -71.86 27.16
N LYS A 477 -5.12 -72.43 27.17
CA LYS A 477 -4.88 -73.77 27.72
C LYS A 477 -5.23 -73.84 29.21
N LEU A 478 -4.78 -72.88 30.02
CA LEU A 478 -5.09 -72.83 31.45
C LEU A 478 -6.60 -72.66 31.71
N LEU A 479 -7.29 -71.85 30.92
CA LEU A 479 -8.74 -71.69 30.99
C LEU A 479 -9.48 -72.98 30.60
N SER A 480 -8.97 -73.73 29.61
CA SER A 480 -9.54 -75.02 29.22
C SER A 480 -9.38 -76.11 30.30
N PHE A 481 -8.27 -76.08 31.05
CA PHE A 481 -8.06 -76.96 32.21
C PHE A 481 -8.96 -76.58 33.39
N GLN A 482 -9.22 -75.30 33.63
CA GLN A 482 -10.17 -74.83 34.65
C GLN A 482 -11.65 -75.13 34.32
N SER A 483 -11.97 -75.43 33.05
CA SER A 483 -13.32 -75.84 32.64
C SER A 483 -13.55 -77.36 32.67
N LEU A 484 -12.54 -78.15 33.06
CA LEU A 484 -12.57 -79.62 33.18
C LEU A 484 -12.49 -80.13 34.63
N GLU A 485 -12.42 -79.23 35.62
CA GLU A 485 -12.80 -79.46 37.03
C GLU A 485 -14.20 -78.90 37.28
#